data_AF-A0A2M9BTW5-F1
#
_entry.id   AF-A0A2M9BTW5-F1
#
_cell.length_a   1.000
_cell.length_b   1.000
_cell.length_c   1.000
_cell.angle_alpha   90.00
_cell.angle_beta   90.00
_cell.angle_gamma   90.00
#
_symmetry.space_group_name_H-M   'P 1'
#
loop_
_entity.id
_entity.type
_entity.pdbx_description
1 polymer ?
#
loop_
_entity_poly.entity_id
_entity_poly.type
_entity_poly.pdbx_seq_one_letter_code
_entity_poly.pdbx_strand_id
1 'polypeptide(L)'
;MSEYVYAGPADIDRAIAMLISLDEAQHSALAVLQIDDAIARLGHELQLSQADPGYRPDNDFIAQLSSYIAYADEHGFPQHPA
;
A
#
# COMPACT_ATOMS: atom_id res chain seq x y z
N MET A 1 -2.78 -19.78 -5.77
CA MET A 1 -2.55 -18.47 -5.14
C MET A 1 -1.54 -17.79 -6.03
N SER A 2 -1.93 -16.74 -6.76
CA SER A 2 -0.99 -16.00 -7.60
C SER A 2 0.11 -15.45 -6.71
N GLU A 3 1.35 -15.81 -6.98
CA GLU A 3 2.52 -15.24 -6.31
C GLU A 3 2.54 -13.76 -6.68
N TYR A 4 2.08 -12.92 -5.76
CA TYR A 4 2.18 -11.48 -5.92
C TYR A 4 3.67 -11.13 -6.08
N VAL A 5 4.03 -10.59 -7.24
CA VAL A 5 5.39 -10.15 -7.53
C VAL A 5 5.44 -8.66 -7.31
N TYR A 6 6.24 -8.24 -6.33
CA TYR A 6 6.53 -6.84 -6.08
C TYR A 6 7.13 -6.20 -7.33
N ALA A 7 6.39 -5.28 -7.95
CA ALA A 7 6.77 -4.57 -9.18
C ALA A 7 7.55 -3.27 -8.90
N GLY A 8 7.85 -2.98 -7.63
CA GLY A 8 8.60 -1.80 -7.21
C GLY A 8 7.72 -0.72 -6.59
N PRO A 9 8.22 0.53 -6.52
CA PRO A 9 7.58 1.61 -5.76
C PRO A 9 6.14 1.93 -6.22
N ALA A 10 5.78 1.63 -7.47
CA ALA A 10 4.43 1.82 -8.00
C ALA A 10 3.36 1.01 -7.24
N ASP A 11 3.71 -0.18 -6.74
CA ASP A 11 2.77 -0.99 -5.96
C ASP A 11 2.50 -0.38 -4.59
N ILE A 12 3.53 0.21 -3.96
CA ILE A 12 3.42 0.89 -2.68
C ILE A 12 2.56 2.15 -2.83
N ASP A 13 2.80 2.94 -3.87
CA ASP A 13 2.03 4.14 -4.19
C ASP A 13 0.53 3.82 -4.37
N ARG A 14 0.23 2.72 -5.09
CA ARG A 14 -1.12 2.24 -5.29
C ARG A 14 -1.82 1.83 -3.98
N ALA A 15 -1.10 1.15 -3.08
CA ALA A 15 -1.65 0.79 -1.78
C ALA A 15 -1.92 2.04 -0.91
N ILE A 16 -1.04 3.05 -0.95
CA ILE A 16 -1.23 4.33 -0.27
C ILE A 16 -2.49 5.03 -0.79
N ALA A 17 -2.68 5.12 -2.10
CA ALA A 17 -3.85 5.76 -2.69
C ALA A 17 -5.17 5.09 -2.28
N MET A 18 -5.19 3.76 -2.18
CA MET A 18 -6.35 3.02 -1.68
C MET A 18 -6.61 3.32 -0.19
N LEU A 19 -5.57 3.32 0.64
CA LEU A 19 -5.71 3.60 2.07
C LEU A 19 -6.19 5.03 2.33
N ILE A 20 -5.70 6.03 1.58
CA ILE A 20 -6.22 7.41 1.65
C ILE A 20 -7.72 7.43 1.30
N SER A 21 -8.11 6.74 0.23
CA SER A 21 -9.52 6.66 -0.17
C SER A 21 -10.39 5.95 0.89
N LEU A 22 -9.81 4.99 1.61
CA LEU A 22 -10.46 4.29 2.72
C LEU A 22 -10.58 5.18 3.96
N ASP A 23 -9.55 5.99 4.25
CA ASP A 23 -9.53 6.96 5.35
C ASP A 23 -10.65 8.00 5.19
N GLU A 24 -10.78 8.57 3.99
CA GLU A 24 -11.84 9.54 3.67
C GLU A 24 -13.25 8.96 3.82
N ALA A 25 -13.40 7.64 3.66
CA ALA A 25 -14.67 6.93 3.79
C ALA A 25 -14.95 6.40 5.21
N GLN A 26 -13.96 6.41 6.11
CA GLN A 26 -14.06 5.82 7.45
C GLN A 26 -14.56 6.85 8.48
N HIS A 27 -15.67 6.51 9.13
CA HIS A 27 -16.21 7.31 10.24
C HIS A 27 -15.71 6.85 11.62
N SER A 28 -14.89 5.80 11.68
CA SER A 28 -14.40 5.22 12.93
C SER A 28 -12.97 5.66 13.24
N ALA A 29 -12.79 6.40 14.34
CA ALA A 29 -11.49 6.97 14.72
C ALA A 29 -10.38 5.92 14.95
N LEU A 30 -10.73 4.70 15.36
CA LEU A 30 -9.76 3.60 15.50
C LEU A 30 -9.26 3.10 14.14
N ALA A 31 -10.13 3.07 13.13
CA ALA A 31 -9.78 2.65 11.78
C ALA A 31 -8.88 3.70 11.11
N VAL A 32 -9.21 4.98 11.27
CA VAL A 32 -8.40 6.13 10.82
C VAL A 32 -6.96 6.02 11.36
N LEU A 33 -6.79 5.84 12.67
CA LEU A 33 -5.45 5.71 13.27
C LEU A 33 -4.64 4.52 12.74
N GLN A 34 -5.30 3.40 12.42
CA GLN A 34 -4.64 2.24 11.83
C GLN A 34 -4.28 2.48 10.36
N ILE A 35 -5.12 3.22 9.63
CA ILE A 35 -4.87 3.61 8.25
C ILE A 35 -3.71 4.60 8.18
N ASP A 36 -3.67 5.59 9.07
CA ASP A 36 -2.57 6.56 9.18
C ASP A 36 -1.22 5.87 9.42
N ASP A 37 -1.16 4.91 10.35
CA ASP A 37 0.06 4.14 10.64
C ASP A 37 0.50 3.30 9.42
N ALA A 38 -0.47 2.67 8.74
CA ALA A 38 -0.22 1.92 7.51
C ALA A 38 0.30 2.82 6.37
N ILE A 39 -0.29 4.01 6.18
CA ILE A 39 0.16 5.00 5.20
C ILE A 39 1.58 5.48 5.53
N ALA A 40 1.87 5.78 6.81
CA ALA A 40 3.20 6.20 7.25
C ALA A 40 4.26 5.13 6.97
N ARG A 41 3.95 3.86 7.27
CA ARG A 41 4.84 2.72 6.98
C ARG A 41 5.07 2.55 5.48
N LEU A 42 4.01 2.58 4.66
CA LEU A 42 4.12 2.50 3.20
C LEU A 42 4.92 3.68 2.63
N GLY A 43 4.70 4.90 3.12
CA GLY A 43 5.42 6.10 2.68
C GLY A 43 6.92 6.01 2.96
N HIS A 44 7.31 5.46 4.11
CA HIS A 44 8.71 5.23 4.44
C HIS A 44 9.37 4.21 3.49
N GLU A 45 8.71 3.08 3.25
CA GLU A 45 9.18 2.02 2.33
C GLU A 45 9.23 2.49 0.87
N LEU A 46 8.29 3.34 0.47
CA LEU A 46 8.29 4.01 -0.83
C LEU A 46 9.51 4.91 -0.98
N GLN A 47 9.82 5.73 0.03
CA GLN A 47 10.97 6.62 0.00
C GLN A 47 12.29 5.84 -0.07
N LEU A 48 12.42 4.73 0.64
CA LEU A 48 13.58 3.83 0.55
C LEU A 48 13.69 3.19 -0.84
N SER A 49 12.56 2.71 -1.38
CA SER A 49 12.49 2.11 -2.73
C SER A 49 12.79 3.11 -3.85
N GLN A 50 12.47 4.40 -3.67
CA GLN A 50 12.81 5.47 -4.61
C GLN A 50 14.26 5.92 -4.48
N ALA A 51 14.82 5.91 -3.28
CA ALA A 51 16.19 6.34 -3.01
C ALA A 51 17.23 5.30 -3.46
N ASP A 52 16.91 4.01 -3.37
CA ASP A 52 17.80 2.92 -3.77
C ASP A 52 17.07 1.92 -4.71
N PRO A 53 17.45 1.87 -6.00
CA PRO A 53 16.86 0.92 -6.96
C PRO A 53 17.08 -0.56 -6.62
N GLY A 54 18.06 -0.88 -5.76
CA GLY A 54 18.32 -2.23 -5.27
C GLY A 54 17.59 -2.54 -3.97
N TYR A 55 16.89 -1.57 -3.37
CA TYR A 55 16.15 -1.76 -2.14
C TYR A 55 14.97 -2.70 -2.37
N ARG A 56 14.88 -3.72 -1.52
CA ARG A 56 13.77 -4.65 -1.48
C ARG A 56 13.20 -4.64 -0.06
N PRO A 57 11.91 -4.29 0.10
CA PRO A 57 11.23 -4.41 1.39
C PRO A 57 11.22 -5.85 1.90
N ASP A 58 11.07 -6.01 3.22
CA ASP A 58 10.97 -7.33 3.84
C ASP A 58 9.79 -8.14 3.29
N ASN A 59 9.92 -9.47 3.29
CA ASN A 59 8.86 -10.37 2.81
C ASN A 59 7.54 -10.20 3.58
N ASP A 60 7.60 -9.84 4.86
CA ASP A 60 6.41 -9.53 5.67
C ASP A 60 5.67 -8.30 5.13
N PHE A 61 6.41 -7.24 4.81
CA PHE A 61 5.84 -6.05 4.18
C PHE A 61 5.27 -6.36 2.80
N ILE A 62 5.97 -7.16 1.98
CA ILE A 62 5.47 -7.57 0.66
C ILE A 62 4.16 -8.38 0.79
N ALA A 63 4.06 -9.27 1.79
CA ALA A 63 2.83 -10.00 2.06
C ALA A 63 1.68 -9.06 2.48
N GLN A 64 1.98 -8.07 3.32
CA GLN A 64 1.00 -7.07 3.74
C GLN A 64 0.56 -6.18 2.57
N LEU A 65 1.51 -5.74 1.74
CA LEU A 65 1.27 -4.97 0.52
C LEU A 65 0.37 -5.73 -0.46
N SER A 66 0.63 -7.03 -0.65
CA SER A 66 -0.20 -7.89 -1.50
C SER A 66 -1.64 -7.97 -1.01
N SER A 67 -1.86 -7.96 0.31
CA SER A 67 -3.19 -7.98 0.91
C SER A 67 -3.93 -6.67 0.66
N TYR A 68 -3.23 -5.53 0.75
CA TYR A 68 -3.81 -4.23 0.40
C TYR A 68 -4.17 -4.16 -1.08
N ILE A 69 -3.30 -4.62 -1.98
CA ILE A 69 -3.59 -4.58 -3.41
C ILE A 69 -4.76 -5.50 -3.75
N ALA A 70 -4.82 -6.69 -3.16
CA ALA A 70 -5.96 -7.60 -3.32
C ALA A 70 -7.27 -6.95 -2.84
N TYR A 71 -7.26 -6.29 -1.69
CA TYR A 71 -8.42 -5.55 -1.19
C TYR A 71 -8.83 -4.40 -2.14
N ALA A 72 -7.85 -3.69 -2.70
CA ALA A 72 -8.08 -2.61 -3.65
C ALA A 72 -8.77 -3.13 -4.93
N ASP A 73 -8.29 -4.27 -5.45
CA ASP A 73 -8.85 -4.93 -6.64
C ASP A 73 -10.26 -5.49 -6.37
N GLU A 74 -10.50 -6.10 -5.20
CA GLU A 74 -11.82 -6.63 -4.83
C GLU A 74 -12.88 -5.53 -4.66
N HIS A 75 -12.48 -4.36 -4.13
CA HIS A 75 -13.40 -3.25 -3.88
C HIS A 75 -13.46 -2.21 -5.00
N GLY A 76 -12.75 -2.43 -6.11
CA GLY A 76 -12.81 -1.57 -7.29
C GLY A 76 -12.26 -0.16 -7.05
N PHE A 77 -11.29 -0.02 -6.14
CA PHE A 77 -10.60 1.25 -5.96
C PHE A 77 -9.88 1.63 -7.26
N PRO A 78 -9.95 2.91 -7.68
CA PRO A 78 -9.31 3.34 -8.91
C PRO A 78 -7.81 3.05 -8.83
N GLN A 79 -7.30 2.28 -9.78
CA GLN A 79 -5.86 2.16 -9.97
C GLN A 79 -5.39 3.50 -10.51
N HIS A 80 -4.64 4.28 -9.72
CA HIS A 80 -4.07 5.53 -10.20
C HIS A 80 -3.19 5.21 -11.42
N PRO A 81 -3.51 5.69 -12.62
CA PRO A 81 -2.58 5.57 -13.73
C PRO A 81 -1.39 6.49 -13.44
N ALA A 82 -0.19 5.90 -13.56
CA ALA A 82 1.10 6.58 -13.46
C ALA A 82 1.21 7.83 -14.35
#